data_AF-A0A7W7PCT0-F1
#
_entry.id   AF-A0A7W7PCT0-F1
#
_cell.length_a   1.000
_cell.length_b   1.000
_cell.length_c   1.000
_cell.angle_alpha   90.00
_cell.angle_beta   90.00
_cell.angle_gamma   90.00
#
_symmetry.space_group_name_H-M   'P 1'
#
loop_
_entity.id
_entity.type
_entity.pdbx_description
1 polymer ?
#
loop_
_entity_poly.entity_id
_entity_poly.type
_entity_poly.pdbx_seq_one_letter_code
_entity_poly.pdbx_strand_id
1 'polypeptide(L)'
;MRTVRNIHERVIEAPAETVGALLDRLSSDDDPVFPTPAWPAMRFDRPLGVGAEGGHGPVRYRVGAYDPGSRLRFDFAPPSNGFHELTVEPLGPGRCRVRHTLEQTQHGTEALAWALAFRFAHDTVVEEVFDNIERVATGSLRRAVRWSPWVRLLNRLMWDKPVEVDLPARARLARTAFERTDFTDAWQLEILPGMPEDPRAWERVLAFPVVARGDGEVLLGKDAGHLDFRASILVDQGHVTLSTVVTTHNPVGRAYFAVVKRVHPVMARAMLRRTHRRLALSTPSAGSRERFHRAADTAAAEVAAP
;
A
#
# COMPACT_ATOMS: atom_id res chain seq x y z
N MET A 1 -2.24 29.68 15.93
CA MET A 1 -2.68 28.37 16.44
C MET A 1 -4.13 28.20 16.01
N ARG A 2 -4.48 27.12 15.32
CA ARG A 2 -5.84 26.86 14.84
C ARG A 2 -6.19 25.41 15.14
N THR A 3 -7.30 25.20 15.84
CA THR A 3 -7.88 23.86 15.98
C THR A 3 -8.67 23.55 14.71
N VAL A 4 -8.30 22.46 14.05
CA VAL A 4 -9.03 21.88 12.94
C VAL A 4 -9.90 20.77 13.51
N ARG A 5 -11.19 20.83 13.20
CA ARG A 5 -12.13 19.74 13.40
C ARG A 5 -12.72 19.37 12.05
N ASN A 6 -12.49 18.13 11.62
CA ASN A 6 -12.96 17.58 10.36
C ASN A 6 -13.76 16.32 10.68
N ILE A 7 -15.02 16.29 10.24
CA ILE A 7 -15.98 15.23 10.59
C ILE A 7 -16.58 14.71 9.29
N HIS A 8 -16.57 13.39 9.15
CA HIS A 8 -17.24 12.68 8.08
C HIS A 8 -18.27 11.73 8.70
N GLU A 9 -19.45 11.66 8.11
CA GLU A 9 -20.53 10.78 8.58
C GLU A 9 -21.19 10.08 7.39
N ARG A 10 -21.48 8.79 7.57
CA ARG A 10 -22.26 8.03 6.61
C ARG A 10 -23.24 7.11 7.32
N VAL A 11 -24.47 7.08 6.81
CA VAL A 11 -25.47 6.11 7.22
C VAL A 11 -25.32 4.85 6.35
N ILE A 12 -25.16 3.70 6.99
CA ILE A 12 -25.01 2.40 6.36
C ILE A 12 -26.30 1.60 6.61
N GLU A 13 -26.85 0.99 5.57
CA GLU A 13 -28.04 0.12 5.65
C GLU A 13 -27.65 -1.30 6.11
N ALA A 14 -26.99 -1.37 7.26
CA ALA A 14 -26.63 -2.61 7.93
C ALA A 14 -26.73 -2.43 9.45
N PRO A 15 -26.92 -3.52 10.22
CA PRO A 15 -26.85 -3.49 11.68
C PRO A 15 -25.50 -2.94 12.18
N ALA A 16 -25.51 -2.22 13.30
CA ALA A 16 -24.29 -1.69 13.91
C ALA A 16 -23.29 -2.80 14.28
N GLU A 17 -23.78 -3.99 14.67
CA GLU A 17 -22.94 -5.16 14.97
C GLU A 17 -22.12 -5.61 13.76
N THR A 18 -22.73 -5.67 12.57
CA THR A 18 -22.04 -6.06 11.33
C THR A 18 -20.93 -5.07 10.99
N VAL A 19 -21.19 -3.77 11.14
CA VAL A 19 -20.22 -2.71 10.84
C VAL A 19 -19.15 -2.61 11.93
N GLY A 20 -19.52 -2.80 13.19
CA GLY A 20 -18.62 -2.84 14.33
C GLY A 20 -17.58 -3.96 14.20
N ALA A 21 -18.02 -5.17 13.83
CA ALA A 21 -17.11 -6.30 13.59
C ALA A 21 -16.09 -6.04 12.47
N LEU A 22 -16.42 -5.20 11.48
CA LEU A 22 -15.45 -4.76 10.47
C LEU A 22 -14.45 -3.77 11.05
N LEU A 23 -14.91 -2.83 11.89
CA LEU A 23 -14.06 -1.84 12.54
C LEU A 23 -13.05 -2.50 13.50
N ASP A 24 -13.46 -3.54 14.22
CA ASP A 24 -12.59 -4.29 15.14
C ASP A 24 -11.44 -5.03 14.41
N ARG A 25 -11.61 -5.30 13.11
CA ARG A 25 -10.58 -5.89 12.23
C ARG A 25 -9.69 -4.85 11.55
N LEU A 26 -9.89 -3.56 11.79
CA LEU A 26 -9.02 -2.53 11.24
C LEU A 26 -7.56 -2.81 11.64
N SER A 27 -6.61 -2.64 10.72
CA SER A 27 -5.17 -2.95 10.86
C SER A 27 -4.77 -4.41 11.08
N SER A 28 -5.72 -5.36 11.02
CA SER A 28 -5.40 -6.80 11.02
C SER A 28 -4.80 -7.26 9.69
N ASP A 29 -4.26 -8.47 9.63
CA ASP A 29 -3.66 -9.03 8.41
C ASP A 29 -4.67 -9.13 7.25
N ASP A 30 -5.95 -9.32 7.57
CA ASP A 30 -7.06 -9.38 6.62
C ASP A 30 -7.96 -8.14 6.66
N ASP A 31 -7.40 -6.98 7.07
CA ASP A 31 -8.13 -5.70 7.23
C ASP A 31 -9.12 -5.46 6.09
N PRO A 32 -10.44 -5.47 6.37
CA PRO A 32 -11.47 -5.32 5.34
C PRO A 32 -11.82 -3.87 5.06
N VAL A 33 -11.28 -2.91 5.81
CA VAL A 33 -11.72 -1.52 5.88
C VAL A 33 -10.70 -0.55 5.30
N PHE A 34 -9.43 -0.63 5.70
CA PHE A 34 -8.45 0.38 5.32
C PHE A 34 -8.15 0.31 3.80
N PRO A 35 -8.07 1.44 3.08
CA PRO A 35 -8.03 1.47 1.61
C PRO A 35 -6.65 1.13 1.02
N THR A 36 -6.02 0.07 1.51
CA THR A 36 -4.78 -0.50 0.97
C THR A 36 -5.09 -1.41 -0.24
N PRO A 37 -4.24 -1.43 -1.28
CA PRO A 37 -2.91 -0.81 -1.41
C PRO A 37 -2.92 0.58 -2.04
N ALA A 38 -4.08 1.18 -2.29
CA ALA A 38 -4.20 2.54 -2.83
C ALA A 38 -3.72 3.62 -1.85
N TRP A 39 -3.48 3.25 -0.59
CA TRP A 39 -2.83 4.02 0.47
C TRP A 39 -1.91 3.11 1.32
N PRO A 40 -0.88 3.67 2.00
CA PRO A 40 0.00 2.90 2.88
C PRO A 40 -0.81 2.15 3.93
N ALA A 41 -0.55 0.85 4.11
CA ALA A 41 -1.30 0.04 5.05
C ALA A 41 -1.23 0.60 6.47
N MET A 42 -2.33 0.51 7.21
CA MET A 42 -2.37 0.80 8.63
C MET A 42 -1.90 -0.43 9.41
N ARG A 43 -0.91 -0.26 10.30
CA ARG A 43 -0.33 -1.35 11.08
C ARG A 43 -0.09 -0.92 12.52
N PHE A 44 -0.27 -1.87 13.43
CA PHE A 44 -0.01 -1.72 14.86
C PHE A 44 0.94 -2.81 15.36
N ASP A 45 1.60 -2.55 16.47
CA ASP A 45 2.51 -3.47 17.17
C ASP A 45 1.81 -4.73 17.70
N ARG A 46 0.50 -4.64 17.91
CA ARG A 46 -0.37 -5.70 18.43
C ARG A 46 -1.82 -5.46 17.97
N PRO A 47 -2.74 -6.42 18.17
CA PRO A 47 -4.17 -6.21 17.90
C PRO A 47 -4.70 -4.93 18.56
N LEU A 48 -5.70 -4.31 17.92
CA LEU A 48 -6.26 -3.05 18.41
C LEU A 48 -6.77 -3.20 19.85
N GLY A 49 -6.27 -2.31 20.70
CA GLY A 49 -6.59 -2.22 22.11
C GLY A 49 -5.88 -1.02 22.71
N VAL A 50 -6.39 -0.49 23.82
CA VAL A 50 -5.81 0.71 24.47
C VAL A 50 -4.32 0.51 24.72
N GLY A 51 -3.52 1.47 24.26
CA GLY A 51 -2.06 1.46 24.37
C GLY A 51 -1.32 0.75 23.23
N ALA A 52 -2.01 0.13 22.26
CA ALA A 52 -1.38 -0.32 21.01
C ALA A 52 -0.80 0.87 20.25
N GLU A 53 0.36 0.68 19.62
CA GLU A 53 1.09 1.71 18.89
C GLU A 53 1.25 1.34 17.43
N GLY A 54 1.08 2.32 16.55
CA GLY A 54 1.00 2.03 15.12
C GLY A 54 0.92 3.26 14.27
N GLY A 55 0.46 3.09 13.04
CA GLY A 55 0.46 4.17 12.06
C GLY A 55 0.11 3.73 10.66
N HIS A 56 0.10 4.71 9.76
CA HIS A 56 0.12 4.49 8.32
C HIS A 56 0.99 5.55 7.65
N GLY A 57 1.83 5.14 6.70
CA GLY A 57 2.78 6.03 6.03
C GLY A 57 3.66 6.77 7.04
N PRO A 58 3.73 8.12 7.05
CA PRO A 58 4.49 8.89 8.04
C PRO A 58 3.73 9.13 9.35
N VAL A 59 2.43 8.81 9.41
CA VAL A 59 1.59 9.15 10.56
C VAL A 59 1.71 8.08 11.63
N ARG A 60 1.82 8.49 12.89
CA ARG A 60 2.01 7.61 14.04
C ARG A 60 0.94 7.88 15.10
N TYR A 61 0.45 6.80 15.69
CA TYR A 61 -0.68 6.79 16.60
C TYR A 61 -0.40 5.91 17.82
N ARG A 62 -1.12 6.21 18.91
CA ARG A 62 -1.40 5.29 19.99
C ARG A 62 -2.92 5.15 20.12
N VAL A 63 -3.42 3.93 20.34
CA VAL A 63 -4.85 3.72 20.63
C VAL A 63 -5.16 4.30 22.01
N GLY A 64 -5.93 5.39 22.03
CA GLY A 64 -6.31 6.10 23.25
C GLY A 64 -7.59 5.60 23.90
N ALA A 65 -8.54 5.15 23.08
CA ALA A 65 -9.77 4.52 23.54
C ALA A 65 -10.21 3.43 22.55
N TYR A 66 -10.78 2.35 23.06
CA TYR A 66 -11.31 1.26 22.27
C TYR A 66 -12.49 0.62 23.01
N ASP A 67 -13.66 0.71 22.41
CA ASP A 67 -14.89 0.04 22.82
C ASP A 67 -15.32 -0.88 21.67
N PRO A 68 -15.13 -2.21 21.79
CA PRO A 68 -15.35 -3.15 20.69
C PRO A 68 -16.69 -2.95 19.99
N GLY A 69 -16.67 -2.97 18.66
CA GLY A 69 -17.82 -2.83 17.79
C GLY A 69 -18.43 -1.43 17.70
N SER A 70 -17.96 -0.46 18.48
CA SER A 70 -18.63 0.85 18.59
C SER A 70 -17.72 2.06 18.53
N ARG A 71 -16.48 1.98 19.03
CA ARG A 71 -15.59 3.14 19.08
C ARG A 71 -14.12 2.75 19.07
N LEU A 72 -13.36 3.47 18.26
CA LEU A 72 -11.91 3.36 18.20
C LEU A 72 -11.30 4.76 18.05
N ARG A 73 -10.39 5.11 18.96
CA ARG A 73 -9.69 6.39 18.97
C ARG A 73 -8.19 6.20 18.88
N PHE A 74 -7.60 6.89 17.92
CA PHE A 74 -6.18 6.98 17.66
C PHE A 74 -5.68 8.37 18.05
N ASP A 75 -4.96 8.49 19.16
CA ASP A 75 -4.28 9.72 19.52
C ASP A 75 -2.98 9.83 18.72
N PHE A 76 -2.69 11.00 18.15
CA PHE A 76 -1.43 11.20 17.44
C PHE A 76 -0.24 11.13 18.38
N ALA A 77 0.83 10.45 17.94
CA ALA A 77 2.09 10.47 18.66
C ALA A 77 2.81 11.83 18.47
N PRO A 78 3.56 12.32 19.48
CA PRO A 78 4.40 13.50 19.33
C PRO A 78 5.36 13.39 18.13
N PRO A 79 5.68 14.50 17.44
CA PRO A 79 5.35 15.89 17.79
C PRO A 79 3.93 16.32 17.36
N SER A 80 3.15 15.44 16.71
CA SER A 80 1.75 15.72 16.39
C SER A 80 0.86 15.68 17.64
N ASN A 81 -0.37 16.15 17.52
CA ASN A 81 -1.34 16.22 18.62
C ASN A 81 -2.76 15.96 18.10
N GLY A 82 -3.70 15.82 19.04
CA GLY A 82 -5.10 15.55 18.72
C GLY A 82 -5.36 14.07 18.45
N PHE A 83 -6.39 13.75 17.68
CA PHE A 83 -6.81 12.37 17.46
C PHE A 83 -7.60 12.17 16.17
N HIS A 84 -7.63 10.93 15.72
CA HIS A 84 -8.70 10.39 14.89
C HIS A 84 -9.61 9.50 15.73
N GLU A 85 -10.92 9.57 15.51
CA GLU A 85 -11.89 8.69 16.15
C GLU A 85 -12.86 8.17 15.10
N LEU A 86 -13.11 6.86 15.15
CA LEU A 86 -14.16 6.19 14.38
C LEU A 86 -15.21 5.69 15.37
N THR A 87 -16.48 6.00 15.11
CA THR A 87 -17.61 5.49 15.91
C THR A 87 -18.67 4.86 15.02
N VAL A 88 -19.36 3.87 15.58
CA VAL A 88 -20.52 3.19 14.98
C VAL A 88 -21.69 3.34 15.95
N GLU A 89 -22.72 4.05 15.53
CA GLU A 89 -23.92 4.34 16.32
C GLU A 89 -25.14 3.63 15.70
N PRO A 90 -25.90 2.80 16.43
CA PRO A 90 -27.13 2.22 15.91
C PRO A 90 -28.19 3.30 15.66
N LEU A 91 -28.88 3.23 14.51
CA LEU A 91 -30.03 4.07 14.17
C LEU A 91 -31.34 3.26 14.05
N GLY A 92 -31.26 1.95 14.32
CA GLY A 92 -32.33 0.98 14.22
C GLY A 92 -31.77 -0.43 13.97
N PRO A 93 -32.63 -1.46 13.82
CA PRO A 93 -32.18 -2.85 13.69
C PRO A 93 -31.32 -3.15 12.46
N GLY A 94 -31.54 -2.45 11.34
CA GLY A 94 -30.84 -2.67 10.06
C GLY A 94 -30.09 -1.45 9.54
N ARG A 95 -29.76 -0.48 10.42
CA ARG A 95 -29.11 0.77 10.02
C ARG A 95 -28.24 1.32 11.13
N CYS A 96 -27.06 1.82 10.76
CA CYS A 96 -26.17 2.51 11.68
C CYS A 96 -25.56 3.77 11.04
N ARG A 97 -25.01 4.66 11.88
CA ARG A 97 -24.15 5.77 11.45
C ARG A 97 -22.70 5.40 11.75
N VAL A 98 -21.83 5.51 10.75
CA VAL A 98 -20.39 5.53 10.94
C VAL A 98 -19.95 6.98 10.92
N ARG A 99 -19.19 7.41 11.94
CA ARG A 99 -18.61 8.75 12.01
C ARG A 99 -17.10 8.63 12.13
N HIS A 100 -16.39 9.46 11.37
CA HIS A 100 -14.98 9.74 11.56
C HIS A 100 -14.85 11.18 12.06
N THR A 101 -14.06 11.38 13.11
CA THR A 101 -13.70 12.71 13.63
C THR A 101 -12.19 12.83 13.68
N LEU A 102 -11.65 13.85 13.02
CA LEU A 102 -10.31 14.35 13.26
C LEU A 102 -10.40 15.65 14.06
N GLU A 103 -9.66 15.73 15.15
CA GLU A 103 -9.38 16.99 15.83
C GLU A 103 -7.88 17.15 16.02
N GLN A 104 -7.32 18.29 15.59
CA GLN A 104 -5.89 18.58 15.73
C GLN A 104 -5.67 20.08 15.87
N THR A 105 -4.75 20.47 16.76
CA THR A 105 -4.26 21.84 16.86
C THR A 105 -3.05 22.03 15.96
N GLN A 106 -3.12 22.97 15.02
CA GLN A 106 -2.10 23.19 13.98
C GLN A 106 -1.46 24.57 14.11
N HIS A 107 -0.17 24.65 13.78
CA HIS A 107 0.62 25.88 13.86
C HIS A 107 1.30 26.23 12.53
N GLY A 108 1.30 27.52 12.19
CA GLY A 108 2.07 28.08 11.07
C GLY A 108 1.88 27.33 9.75
N THR A 109 2.95 26.71 9.27
CA THR A 109 3.01 25.98 8.00
C THR A 109 2.15 24.71 7.98
N GLU A 110 1.88 24.09 9.13
CA GLU A 110 1.01 22.91 9.23
C GLU A 110 -0.42 23.23 8.80
N ALA A 111 -0.94 24.37 9.24
CA ALA A 111 -2.29 24.82 8.89
C ALA A 111 -2.43 25.11 7.39
N LEU A 112 -1.36 25.61 6.77
CA LEU A 112 -1.31 25.85 5.33
C LEU A 112 -1.22 24.53 4.55
N ALA A 113 -0.34 23.62 4.96
CA ALA A 113 -0.20 22.29 4.35
C ALA A 113 -1.50 21.48 4.46
N TRP A 114 -2.18 21.57 5.59
CA TRP A 114 -3.52 21.02 5.78
C TRP A 114 -4.52 21.57 4.77
N ALA A 115 -4.66 22.90 4.70
CA ALA A 115 -5.65 23.56 3.85
C ALA A 115 -5.43 23.29 2.35
N LEU A 116 -4.17 23.18 1.91
CA LEU A 116 -3.82 23.03 0.50
C LEU A 116 -3.62 21.58 0.05
N ALA A 117 -3.23 20.67 0.94
CA ALA A 117 -2.86 19.30 0.55
C ALA A 117 -3.49 18.24 1.45
N PHE A 118 -3.11 18.17 2.73
CA PHE A 118 -3.41 17.00 3.56
C PHE A 118 -4.90 16.78 3.80
N ARG A 119 -5.70 17.84 3.88
CA ARG A 119 -7.16 17.72 4.00
C ARG A 119 -7.75 16.90 2.85
N PHE A 120 -7.35 17.17 1.60
CA PHE A 120 -7.94 16.48 0.44
C PHE A 120 -7.57 14.99 0.39
N ALA A 121 -6.32 14.65 0.75
CA ALA A 121 -5.88 13.26 0.83
C ALA A 121 -6.59 12.54 2.00
N HIS A 122 -6.63 13.18 3.16
CA HIS A 122 -7.30 12.68 4.37
C HIS A 122 -8.81 12.45 4.14
N ASP A 123 -9.54 13.46 3.65
CA ASP A 123 -10.97 13.36 3.31
C ASP A 123 -11.20 12.16 2.35
N THR A 124 -10.31 11.96 1.37
CA THR A 124 -10.42 10.82 0.42
C THR A 124 -10.23 9.47 1.11
N VAL A 125 -9.19 9.33 1.95
CA VAL A 125 -8.92 8.08 2.69
C VAL A 125 -10.11 7.71 3.57
N VAL A 126 -10.70 8.69 4.28
CA VAL A 126 -11.85 8.48 5.15
C VAL A 126 -13.09 8.04 4.36
N GLU A 127 -13.36 8.67 3.23
CA GLU A 127 -14.47 8.26 2.37
C GLU A 127 -14.25 6.87 1.74
N GLU A 128 -13.01 6.47 1.44
CA GLU A 128 -12.71 5.10 0.96
C GLU A 128 -12.83 4.04 2.07
N VAL A 129 -12.51 4.41 3.31
CA VAL A 129 -12.82 3.59 4.50
C VAL A 129 -14.33 3.34 4.57
N PHE A 130 -15.14 4.39 4.42
CA PHE A 130 -16.60 4.25 4.40
C PHE A 130 -17.11 3.45 3.19
N ASP A 131 -16.51 3.62 2.01
CA ASP A 131 -16.85 2.83 0.82
C ASP A 131 -16.58 1.34 1.04
N ASN A 132 -15.47 0.97 1.69
CA ASN A 132 -15.15 -0.41 2.02
C ASN A 132 -16.14 -0.98 3.05
N ILE A 133 -16.45 -0.23 4.11
CA ILE A 133 -17.46 -0.63 5.10
C ILE A 133 -18.82 -0.87 4.43
N GLU A 134 -19.32 0.07 3.64
CA GLU A 134 -20.61 -0.03 2.96
C GLU A 134 -20.65 -1.23 2.01
N ARG A 135 -19.56 -1.42 1.25
CA ARG A 135 -19.42 -2.53 0.29
C ARG A 135 -19.49 -3.89 0.95
N VAL A 136 -18.79 -4.07 2.08
CA VAL A 136 -18.76 -5.35 2.79
C VAL A 136 -20.06 -5.57 3.55
N ALA A 137 -20.58 -4.55 4.23
CA ALA A 137 -21.76 -4.69 5.09
C ALA A 137 -23.06 -4.85 4.31
N THR A 138 -23.20 -4.22 3.14
CA THR A 138 -24.44 -4.23 2.35
C THR A 138 -24.34 -5.06 1.07
N GLY A 139 -23.13 -5.51 0.71
CA GLY A 139 -22.88 -6.18 -0.56
C GLY A 139 -22.92 -5.26 -1.79
N SER A 140 -23.15 -3.96 -1.63
CA SER A 140 -23.20 -2.96 -2.71
C SER A 140 -22.58 -1.63 -2.26
N LEU A 141 -22.33 -0.72 -3.19
CA LEU A 141 -21.84 0.63 -2.87
C LEU A 141 -22.69 1.65 -3.62
N ARG A 142 -23.40 2.51 -2.88
CA ARG A 142 -24.31 3.50 -3.49
C ARG A 142 -23.55 4.52 -4.34
N ARG A 143 -22.44 5.03 -3.81
CA ARG A 143 -21.60 6.02 -4.50
C ARG A 143 -20.15 5.86 -4.07
N ALA A 144 -19.32 5.39 -5.00
CA ALA A 144 -17.88 5.37 -4.78
C ALA A 144 -17.28 6.78 -4.80
N VAL A 145 -16.30 7.01 -3.93
CA VAL A 145 -15.46 8.20 -3.99
C VAL A 145 -14.73 8.27 -5.34
N ARG A 146 -14.46 9.49 -5.79
CA ARG A 146 -13.68 9.72 -7.01
C ARG A 146 -12.53 10.64 -6.70
N TRP A 147 -11.32 10.20 -7.00
CA TRP A 147 -10.12 10.99 -6.77
C TRP A 147 -10.07 12.17 -7.73
N SER A 148 -9.98 13.38 -7.18
CA SER A 148 -9.72 14.58 -7.95
C SER A 148 -8.31 14.54 -8.57
N PRO A 149 -8.04 15.31 -9.64
CA PRO A 149 -6.69 15.41 -10.20
C PRO A 149 -5.64 15.81 -9.16
N TRP A 150 -6.02 16.65 -8.20
CA TRP A 150 -5.17 17.07 -7.09
C TRP A 150 -4.83 15.90 -6.16
N VAL A 151 -5.81 15.10 -5.74
CA VAL A 151 -5.58 13.90 -4.91
C VAL A 151 -4.71 12.88 -5.63
N ARG A 152 -4.91 12.67 -6.94
CA ARG A 152 -4.05 11.79 -7.76
C ARG A 152 -2.59 12.27 -7.77
N LEU A 153 -2.37 13.59 -7.82
CA LEU A 153 -1.03 14.18 -7.75
C LEU A 153 -0.43 13.98 -6.36
N LEU A 154 -1.16 14.30 -5.29
CA LEU A 154 -0.70 14.11 -3.91
C LEU A 154 -0.33 12.65 -3.64
N ASN A 155 -1.23 11.72 -3.98
CA ASN A 155 -0.99 10.28 -3.87
C ASN A 155 0.28 9.88 -4.62
N ARG A 156 0.46 10.32 -5.88
CA ARG A 156 1.69 10.06 -6.65
C ARG A 156 2.97 10.54 -5.93
N LEU A 157 2.91 11.65 -5.20
CA LEU A 157 4.06 12.22 -4.49
C LEU A 157 4.34 11.52 -3.15
N MET A 158 3.31 11.03 -2.47
CA MET A 158 3.40 10.40 -1.15
C MET A 158 3.98 8.97 -1.16
N TRP A 159 4.21 8.38 -2.34
CA TRP A 159 4.61 6.97 -2.44
C TRP A 159 6.00 6.73 -1.85
N ASP A 160 6.19 5.57 -1.24
CA ASP A 160 7.48 5.17 -0.70
C ASP A 160 8.56 5.15 -1.78
N LYS A 161 9.78 5.44 -1.34
CA LYS A 161 10.96 5.42 -2.19
C LYS A 161 11.60 4.04 -2.05
N PRO A 162 11.98 3.39 -3.16
CA PRO A 162 12.75 2.16 -3.07
C PRO A 162 14.02 2.37 -2.25
N VAL A 163 14.31 1.43 -1.38
CA VAL A 163 15.49 1.41 -0.51
C VAL A 163 16.58 0.58 -1.21
N GLU A 164 17.83 0.99 -1.05
CA GLU A 164 18.97 0.23 -1.57
C GLU A 164 19.18 -1.01 -0.71
N VAL A 165 19.41 -2.15 -1.35
CA VAL A 165 19.75 -3.41 -0.68
C VAL A 165 20.89 -4.08 -1.43
N ASP A 166 21.56 -5.02 -0.77
CA ASP A 166 22.44 -5.94 -1.49
C ASP A 166 21.64 -6.85 -2.41
N LEU A 167 22.29 -7.39 -3.45
CA LEU A 167 21.68 -8.39 -4.32
C LEU A 167 21.23 -9.61 -3.48
N PRO A 168 19.91 -9.87 -3.37
CA PRO A 168 19.42 -10.89 -2.46
C PRO A 168 19.97 -12.27 -2.81
N ALA A 169 20.28 -13.09 -1.80
CA ALA A 169 20.81 -14.43 -2.01
C ALA A 169 19.83 -15.33 -2.82
N ARG A 170 18.53 -15.06 -2.73
CA ARG A 170 17.48 -15.77 -3.48
C ARG A 170 17.32 -15.31 -4.93
N ALA A 171 17.92 -14.18 -5.32
CA ALA A 171 17.98 -13.74 -6.73
C ALA A 171 19.00 -14.58 -7.51
N ARG A 172 18.78 -15.90 -7.58
CA ARG A 172 19.71 -16.88 -8.14
C ARG A 172 19.99 -16.59 -9.61
N LEU A 173 18.97 -16.26 -10.40
CA LEU A 173 19.09 -15.97 -11.82
C LEU A 173 19.97 -14.75 -12.08
N ALA A 174 19.82 -13.67 -11.30
CA ALA A 174 20.71 -12.52 -11.39
C ALA A 174 22.13 -12.84 -10.93
N ARG A 175 22.29 -13.58 -9.84
CA ARG A 175 23.62 -13.92 -9.28
C ARG A 175 24.45 -14.80 -10.19
N THR A 176 23.81 -15.68 -10.96
CA THR A 176 24.47 -16.59 -11.90
C THR A 176 24.34 -16.15 -13.36
N ALA A 177 23.88 -14.91 -13.61
CA ALA A 177 23.67 -14.40 -14.95
C ALA A 177 24.97 -14.34 -15.77
N PHE A 178 26.10 -14.06 -15.11
CA PHE A 178 27.40 -13.88 -15.72
C PHE A 178 28.49 -14.54 -14.86
N GLU A 179 29.56 -15.04 -15.49
CA GLU A 179 30.75 -15.53 -14.77
C GLU A 179 31.42 -14.43 -13.96
N ARG A 180 31.43 -13.20 -14.50
CA ARG A 180 31.93 -12.00 -13.86
C ARG A 180 30.93 -10.85 -14.03
N THR A 181 30.54 -10.27 -12.90
CA THR A 181 29.68 -9.09 -12.84
C THR A 181 30.52 -7.86 -12.53
N ASP A 182 30.52 -6.88 -13.42
CA ASP A 182 31.25 -5.61 -13.27
C ASP A 182 30.44 -4.54 -12.53
N PHE A 183 29.12 -4.71 -12.43
CA PHE A 183 28.23 -3.82 -11.70
C PHE A 183 26.98 -4.54 -11.21
N THR A 184 26.57 -4.16 -10.01
CA THR A 184 25.33 -4.61 -9.38
C THR A 184 24.68 -3.45 -8.65
N ASP A 185 23.36 -3.32 -8.77
CA ASP A 185 22.53 -2.58 -7.81
C ASP A 185 21.23 -3.34 -7.54
N ALA A 186 20.62 -3.07 -6.38
CA ALA A 186 19.31 -3.63 -6.04
C ALA A 186 18.49 -2.64 -5.22
N TRP A 187 17.21 -2.55 -5.58
CA TRP A 187 16.25 -1.60 -5.01
C TRP A 187 15.00 -2.35 -4.59
N GLN A 188 14.59 -2.15 -3.34
CA GLN A 188 13.50 -2.91 -2.73
C GLN A 188 12.34 -2.01 -2.31
N LEU A 189 11.12 -2.53 -2.45
CA LEU A 189 9.89 -1.99 -1.86
C LEU A 189 9.10 -3.09 -1.19
N GLU A 190 8.34 -2.73 -0.17
CA GLU A 190 7.34 -3.60 0.43
C GLU A 190 6.17 -3.82 -0.55
N ILE A 191 5.65 -5.04 -0.61
CA ILE A 191 4.40 -5.40 -1.28
C ILE A 191 3.26 -5.13 -0.30
N LEU A 192 2.39 -4.17 -0.63
CA LEU A 192 1.26 -3.82 0.23
C LEU A 192 0.16 -4.90 0.17
N PRO A 193 -0.68 -5.03 1.22
CA PRO A 193 -1.71 -6.06 1.26
C PRO A 193 -2.62 -6.08 0.02
N GLY A 194 -2.80 -7.27 -0.54
CA GLY A 194 -3.58 -7.53 -1.74
C GLY A 194 -2.84 -7.32 -3.07
N MET A 195 -1.64 -6.70 -3.07
CA MET A 195 -0.82 -6.60 -4.28
C MET A 195 -0.35 -7.98 -4.74
N PRO A 196 -0.05 -8.16 -6.05
CA PRO A 196 0.36 -9.46 -6.56
C PRO A 196 1.74 -9.88 -6.05
N GLU A 197 1.82 -11.10 -5.52
CA GLU A 197 3.06 -11.73 -5.05
C GLU A 197 3.74 -12.59 -6.13
N ASP A 198 3.06 -12.88 -7.24
CA ASP A 198 3.70 -13.53 -8.39
C ASP A 198 4.63 -12.53 -9.10
N PRO A 199 5.94 -12.80 -9.22
CA PRO A 199 6.88 -11.93 -9.93
C PRO A 199 6.49 -11.68 -11.39
N ARG A 200 5.66 -12.55 -12.01
CA ARG A 200 5.15 -12.35 -13.38
C ARG A 200 4.31 -11.09 -13.53
N ALA A 201 3.58 -10.69 -12.48
CA ALA A 201 2.80 -9.45 -12.48
C ALA A 201 3.68 -8.20 -12.62
N TRP A 202 4.96 -8.32 -12.26
CA TRP A 202 5.94 -7.25 -12.23
C TRP A 202 6.81 -7.18 -13.49
N GLU A 203 6.72 -8.14 -14.42
CA GLU A 203 7.53 -8.23 -15.65
C GLU A 203 7.54 -6.95 -16.48
N ARG A 204 6.41 -6.23 -16.48
CA ARG A 204 6.25 -4.96 -17.20
C ARG A 204 6.87 -3.75 -16.50
N VAL A 205 7.81 -3.99 -15.58
CA VAL A 205 8.67 -2.96 -14.98
C VAL A 205 9.64 -2.38 -16.01
N LEU A 206 10.13 -3.24 -16.90
CA LEU A 206 11.08 -2.93 -17.96
C LEU A 206 10.55 -3.48 -19.29
N ALA A 207 10.83 -2.79 -20.38
CA ALA A 207 10.48 -3.24 -21.73
C ALA A 207 11.61 -4.11 -22.32
N PHE A 208 12.02 -5.14 -21.60
CA PHE A 208 13.04 -6.11 -22.02
C PHE A 208 12.45 -7.53 -22.08
N PRO A 209 12.95 -8.41 -22.96
CA PRO A 209 12.47 -9.78 -23.05
C PRO A 209 12.83 -10.54 -21.77
N VAL A 210 11.95 -11.49 -21.42
CA VAL A 210 12.18 -12.43 -20.32
C VAL A 210 13.17 -13.50 -20.77
N VAL A 211 14.27 -13.61 -20.05
CA VAL A 211 15.34 -14.58 -20.28
C VAL A 211 15.08 -15.86 -19.49
N ALA A 212 14.67 -15.74 -18.23
CA ALA A 212 14.42 -16.88 -17.35
C ALA A 212 13.39 -16.55 -16.26
N ARG A 213 12.78 -17.59 -15.68
CA ARG A 213 11.88 -17.51 -14.52
C ARG A 213 12.17 -18.68 -13.58
N GLY A 214 12.11 -18.45 -12.28
CA GLY A 214 12.29 -19.51 -11.28
C GLY A 214 12.37 -18.95 -9.86
N ASP A 215 11.95 -19.73 -8.86
CA ASP A 215 12.14 -19.43 -7.42
C ASP A 215 11.69 -18.02 -6.97
N GLY A 216 10.56 -17.52 -7.48
CA GLY A 216 10.06 -16.17 -7.15
C GLY A 216 10.79 -15.05 -7.89
N GLU A 217 11.62 -15.38 -8.87
CA GLU A 217 12.43 -14.46 -9.66
C GLU A 217 12.07 -14.50 -11.15
N VAL A 218 12.06 -13.32 -11.78
CA VAL A 218 12.02 -13.18 -13.24
C VAL A 218 13.24 -12.38 -13.70
N LEU A 219 14.02 -12.99 -14.60
CA LEU A 219 15.18 -12.37 -15.23
C LEU A 219 14.80 -11.80 -16.60
N LEU A 220 15.02 -10.51 -16.76
CA LEU A 220 14.86 -9.74 -17.99
C LEU A 220 16.24 -9.37 -18.51
N GLY A 221 16.42 -9.20 -19.81
CA GLY A 221 17.72 -8.75 -20.29
C GLY A 221 17.87 -8.62 -21.79
N LYS A 222 19.02 -8.08 -22.18
CA LYS A 222 19.43 -7.96 -23.56
C LYS A 222 20.95 -7.98 -23.63
N ASP A 223 21.47 -8.63 -24.66
CA ASP A 223 22.89 -8.65 -24.97
C ASP A 223 23.22 -7.57 -26.00
N ALA A 224 24.37 -6.94 -25.84
CA ALA A 224 24.87 -5.92 -26.78
C ALA A 224 26.37 -6.09 -26.99
N GLY A 225 26.87 -5.72 -28.17
CA GLY A 225 28.28 -5.97 -28.53
C GLY A 225 29.33 -5.36 -27.59
N HIS A 226 28.97 -4.40 -26.73
CA HIS A 226 29.88 -3.77 -25.76
C HIS A 226 29.57 -4.08 -24.29
N LEU A 227 28.39 -4.60 -23.97
CA LEU A 227 27.98 -5.03 -22.63
C LEU A 227 26.79 -5.98 -22.69
N ASP A 228 26.68 -6.86 -21.70
CA ASP A 228 25.45 -7.59 -21.44
C ASP A 228 24.81 -7.12 -20.14
N PHE A 229 23.49 -7.00 -20.18
CA PHE A 229 22.68 -6.51 -19.06
C PHE A 229 21.60 -7.52 -18.70
N ARG A 230 21.42 -7.77 -17.41
CA ARG A 230 20.22 -8.38 -16.87
C ARG A 230 19.60 -7.51 -15.80
N ALA A 231 18.28 -7.49 -15.77
CA ALA A 231 17.50 -7.01 -14.65
C ALA A 231 16.71 -8.17 -14.06
N SER A 232 16.66 -8.26 -12.74
CA SER A 232 15.89 -9.28 -12.04
C SER A 232 14.79 -8.62 -11.22
N ILE A 233 13.60 -9.23 -11.24
CA ILE A 233 12.54 -8.98 -10.28
C ILE A 233 12.42 -10.21 -9.39
N LEU A 234 12.77 -10.04 -8.12
CA LEU A 234 12.54 -11.02 -7.08
C LEU A 234 11.36 -10.58 -6.23
N VAL A 235 10.38 -11.48 -6.04
CA VAL A 235 9.39 -11.35 -4.98
C VAL A 235 9.71 -12.39 -3.90
N ASP A 236 10.02 -11.91 -2.69
CA ASP A 236 10.38 -12.75 -1.55
C ASP A 236 10.00 -12.05 -0.25
N GLN A 237 9.46 -12.81 0.71
CA GLN A 237 9.14 -12.33 2.07
C GLN A 237 8.37 -11.00 2.11
N GLY A 238 7.32 -10.85 1.29
CA GLY A 238 6.50 -9.63 1.26
C GLY A 238 7.17 -8.41 0.63
N HIS A 239 8.30 -8.60 -0.06
CA HIS A 239 9.03 -7.53 -0.74
C HIS A 239 9.20 -7.82 -2.22
N VAL A 240 9.29 -6.76 -3.01
CA VAL A 240 9.71 -6.80 -4.40
C VAL A 240 11.06 -6.10 -4.54
N THR A 241 12.03 -6.79 -5.12
CA THR A 241 13.37 -6.27 -5.37
C THR A 241 13.64 -6.22 -6.88
N LEU A 242 13.96 -5.03 -7.39
CA LEU A 242 14.52 -4.84 -8.73
C LEU A 242 16.04 -4.79 -8.63
N SER A 243 16.71 -5.77 -9.21
CA SER A 243 18.17 -5.82 -9.28
C SER A 243 18.66 -5.64 -10.71
N THR A 244 19.85 -5.09 -10.88
CA THR A 244 20.56 -5.04 -12.16
C THR A 244 21.92 -5.66 -12.00
N VAL A 245 22.33 -6.49 -12.97
CA VAL A 245 23.70 -7.00 -13.10
C VAL A 245 24.19 -6.73 -14.51
N VAL A 246 25.45 -6.30 -14.63
CA VAL A 246 26.08 -5.96 -15.93
C VAL A 246 27.47 -6.55 -16.01
N THR A 247 27.82 -7.04 -17.18
CA THR A 247 29.20 -7.41 -17.55
C THR A 247 29.63 -6.64 -18.79
N THR A 248 30.88 -6.19 -18.83
CA THR A 248 31.42 -5.37 -19.93
C THR A 248 32.51 -6.14 -20.69
N HIS A 249 32.43 -6.12 -22.02
CA HIS A 249 33.32 -6.95 -22.86
C HIS A 249 34.61 -6.24 -23.28
N ASN A 250 34.59 -4.91 -23.37
CA ASN A 250 35.67 -4.14 -23.97
C ASN A 250 35.81 -2.73 -23.37
N PRO A 251 36.90 -1.99 -23.64
CA PRO A 251 37.12 -0.65 -23.10
C PRO A 251 36.01 0.35 -23.43
N VAL A 252 35.39 0.23 -24.62
CA VAL A 252 34.26 1.09 -25.03
C VAL A 252 33.05 0.83 -24.13
N GLY A 253 32.74 -0.44 -23.86
CA GLY A 253 31.71 -0.84 -22.91
C GLY A 253 31.94 -0.31 -21.51
N ARG A 254 33.18 -0.39 -21.01
CA ARG A 254 33.57 0.18 -19.71
C ARG A 254 33.38 1.69 -19.65
N ALA A 255 33.80 2.42 -20.68
CA ALA A 255 33.64 3.87 -20.74
C ALA A 255 32.17 4.29 -20.82
N TYR A 256 31.38 3.63 -21.67
CA TYR A 256 29.93 3.82 -21.76
C TYR A 256 29.25 3.56 -20.40
N PHE A 257 29.55 2.42 -19.79
CA PHE A 257 28.90 2.03 -18.55
C PHE A 257 29.32 2.90 -17.36
N ALA A 258 30.53 3.48 -17.38
CA ALA A 258 30.97 4.45 -16.36
C ALA A 258 30.08 5.71 -16.32
N VAL A 259 29.44 6.07 -17.43
CA VAL A 259 28.44 7.14 -17.49
C VAL A 259 27.07 6.61 -17.04
N VAL A 260 26.62 5.48 -17.61
CA VAL A 260 25.29 4.90 -17.32
C VAL A 260 25.12 4.56 -15.84
N LYS A 261 26.13 3.99 -15.19
CA LYS A 261 26.07 3.61 -13.77
C LYS A 261 25.73 4.76 -12.82
N ARG A 262 25.98 6.02 -13.23
CA ARG A 262 25.66 7.21 -12.42
C ARG A 262 24.17 7.57 -12.46
N VAL A 263 23.50 7.28 -13.57
CA VAL A 263 22.09 7.62 -13.81
C VAL A 263 21.17 6.43 -13.55
N HIS A 264 21.69 5.21 -13.73
CA HIS A 264 20.94 3.96 -13.60
C HIS A 264 20.21 3.80 -12.25
N PRO A 265 20.82 4.05 -11.07
CA PRO A 265 20.11 4.04 -9.79
C PRO A 265 18.82 4.89 -9.76
N VAL A 266 18.88 6.10 -10.33
CA VAL A 266 17.73 7.00 -10.38
C VAL A 266 16.64 6.42 -11.28
N MET A 267 17.03 5.86 -12.43
CA MET A 267 16.10 5.21 -13.36
C MET A 267 15.46 3.96 -12.77
N ALA A 268 16.24 3.04 -12.20
CA ALA A 268 15.77 1.80 -11.59
C ALA A 268 14.75 2.07 -10.48
N ARG A 269 15.07 3.01 -9.58
CA ARG A 269 14.15 3.45 -8.51
C ARG A 269 12.85 4.05 -9.07
N ALA A 270 12.94 4.89 -10.10
CA ALA A 270 11.77 5.49 -10.73
C ALA A 270 10.87 4.44 -11.42
N MET A 271 11.47 3.45 -12.09
CA MET A 271 10.77 2.36 -12.78
C MET A 271 10.08 1.42 -11.78
N LEU A 272 10.77 1.01 -10.71
CA LEU A 272 10.20 0.19 -9.64
C LEU A 272 9.04 0.92 -8.95
N ARG A 273 9.25 2.17 -8.51
CA ARG A 273 8.20 2.97 -7.86
C ARG A 273 6.98 3.21 -8.77
N ARG A 274 7.20 3.42 -10.07
CA ARG A 274 6.11 3.57 -11.05
C ARG A 274 5.30 2.29 -11.19
N THR A 275 5.97 1.15 -11.27
CA THR A 275 5.34 -0.17 -11.44
C THR A 275 4.57 -0.58 -10.20
N HIS A 276 5.19 -0.41 -9.02
CA HIS A 276 4.56 -0.60 -7.72
C HIS A 276 3.27 0.20 -7.61
N ARG A 277 3.32 1.53 -7.87
CA ARG A 277 2.11 2.38 -7.88
C ARG A 277 1.04 1.88 -8.84
N ARG A 278 1.42 1.51 -10.06
CA ARG A 278 0.46 1.04 -11.07
C ARG A 278 -0.26 -0.21 -10.59
N LEU A 279 0.48 -1.19 -10.05
CA LEU A 279 -0.08 -2.44 -9.54
C LEU A 279 -0.95 -2.19 -8.31
N ALA A 280 -0.49 -1.36 -7.37
CA ALA A 280 -1.27 -0.97 -6.19
C ALA A 280 -2.61 -0.34 -6.60
N LEU A 281 -2.62 0.65 -7.49
CA LEU A 281 -3.85 1.33 -7.92
C LEU A 281 -4.77 0.46 -8.79
N SER A 282 -4.28 -0.64 -9.38
CA SER A 282 -5.12 -1.62 -10.10
C SER A 282 -5.63 -2.76 -9.22
N THR A 283 -5.11 -2.88 -7.99
CA THR A 283 -5.48 -3.94 -7.06
C THR A 283 -6.86 -3.63 -6.46
N PRO A 284 -7.77 -4.61 -6.34
CA PRO A 284 -9.04 -4.42 -5.66
C PRO A 284 -8.86 -3.91 -4.23
N SER A 285 -9.74 -3.02 -3.76
CA SER A 285 -9.69 -2.49 -2.40
C SER A 285 -9.88 -3.59 -1.34
N ALA A 286 -9.48 -3.33 -0.09
CA ALA A 286 -9.73 -4.20 1.05
C ALA A 286 -11.17 -4.73 1.11
N GLY A 287 -12.16 -3.82 1.09
CA GLY A 287 -13.56 -4.22 1.13
C GLY A 287 -14.03 -5.00 -0.10
N SER A 288 -13.39 -4.81 -1.26
CA SER A 288 -13.67 -5.64 -2.45
C SER A 288 -13.15 -7.05 -2.26
N ARG A 289 -11.91 -7.21 -1.76
CA ARG A 289 -11.29 -8.51 -1.48
C ARG A 289 -12.08 -9.29 -0.42
N GLU A 290 -12.42 -8.64 0.70
CA GLU A 290 -13.25 -9.24 1.76
C GLU A 290 -14.59 -9.76 1.24
N ARG A 291 -15.27 -8.98 0.38
CA ARG A 291 -16.54 -9.42 -0.22
C ARG A 291 -16.35 -10.68 -1.09
N PHE A 292 -15.26 -10.76 -1.86
CA PHE A 292 -14.97 -11.94 -2.66
C PHE A 292 -14.70 -13.16 -1.77
N HIS A 293 -13.96 -13.00 -0.68
CA HIS A 293 -13.71 -14.09 0.28
C HIS A 293 -15.01 -14.58 0.93
N ARG A 294 -15.83 -13.69 1.48
CA ARG A 294 -17.13 -14.07 2.08
C ARG A 294 -18.04 -14.79 1.11
N ALA A 295 -18.10 -14.35 -0.14
CA ALA A 295 -18.91 -15.01 -1.16
C ALA A 295 -18.41 -16.43 -1.47
N ALA A 296 -17.08 -16.64 -1.47
CA ALA A 296 -16.49 -17.96 -1.65
C ALA A 296 -16.78 -18.88 -0.45
N ASP A 297 -16.69 -18.37 0.78
CA ASP A 297 -16.99 -19.11 1.99
C ASP A 297 -18.47 -19.54 2.05
N THR A 298 -19.40 -18.64 1.71
CA THR A 298 -20.83 -18.98 1.62
C THR A 298 -21.08 -20.07 0.58
N ALA A 299 -20.48 -19.95 -0.61
CA ALA A 299 -20.64 -20.97 -1.65
C ALA A 299 -20.07 -22.33 -1.22
N ALA A 300 -18.92 -22.34 -0.55
CA ALA A 300 -18.32 -23.57 -0.01
C ALA A 300 -19.21 -24.21 1.06
N ALA A 301 -19.83 -23.40 1.93
CA ALA A 301 -20.76 -23.87 2.96
C ALA A 301 -22.05 -24.45 2.36
N GLU A 302 -22.60 -23.85 1.30
CA GLU A 302 -23.77 -24.37 0.58
C GLU A 302 -23.49 -25.71 -0.11
N VAL A 303 -22.28 -25.90 -0.66
CA VAL A 303 -21.87 -27.17 -1.27
C VAL A 303 -21.62 -28.27 -0.22
N ALA A 304 -21.23 -27.89 1.00
CA ALA A 304 -20.98 -28.81 2.11
C ALA A 304 -22.24 -29.16 2.93
N ALA A 305 -23.38 -28.50 2.67
CA ALA A 305 -24.65 -28.79 3.33
C ALA A 305 -25.23 -30.12 2.81
N PRO A 306 -25.57 -31.08 3.69
CA PRO A 306 -26.05 -32.42 3.32
C PRO A 306 -27.45 -32.44 2.70
#